data_AF-A0A962EP81-F1
#
_entry.id   AF-A0A962EP81-F1
#
_cell.length_a   1.000
_cell.length_b   1.000
_cell.length_c   1.000
_cell.angle_alpha   90.00
_cell.angle_beta   90.00
_cell.angle_gamma   90.00
#
_symmetry.space_group_name_H-M   'P 1'
#
loop_
_entity.id
_entity.type
_entity.pdbx_description
1 polymer ?
#
loop_
_entity_poly.entity_id
_entity_poly.type
_entity_poly.pdbx_seq_one_letter_code
_entity_poly.pdbx_strand_id
1 'polypeptide(L)'
;MNSISEESSPAGFYTGLASLLMDLECAMRNARFWSDVQPDEAALQSVAPFCVDTLDFAQWLQYVFLPRVYNLVEKEQQLPGKCDISPMAEQAFQGMAQTAEVLRVIRAIDEYCSQQ
;
A
#
# COMPACT_ATOMS: atom_id res chain seq x y z
N MET A 1 -10.79 -8.93 41.52
CA MET A 1 -10.59 -9.75 40.31
C MET A 1 -10.00 -8.84 39.26
N ASN A 2 -8.85 -9.22 38.73
CA ASN A 2 -7.91 -8.34 38.03
C ASN A 2 -8.50 -7.47 36.93
N SER A 3 -8.04 -6.23 36.94
CA SER A 3 -7.98 -5.29 35.83
C SER A 3 -7.63 -6.00 34.53
N ILE A 4 -8.62 -6.14 33.65
CA ILE A 4 -8.33 -6.21 32.23
C ILE A 4 -8.28 -4.75 31.82
N SER A 5 -7.06 -4.22 31.78
CA SER A 5 -6.75 -3.05 30.98
C SER A 5 -7.37 -3.29 29.61
N GLU A 6 -8.44 -2.56 29.27
CA GLU A 6 -8.88 -2.46 27.89
C GLU A 6 -7.67 -1.94 27.12
N GLU A 7 -7.08 -2.86 26.38
CA GLU A 7 -5.91 -2.64 25.57
C GLU A 7 -6.17 -1.45 24.66
N SER A 8 -5.34 -0.42 24.77
CA SER A 8 -4.97 0.39 23.63
C SER A 8 -4.25 -0.54 22.63
N SER A 9 -5.01 -1.42 21.99
CA SER A 9 -4.47 -2.55 21.24
C SER A 9 -4.10 -2.06 19.84
N PRO A 10 -2.84 -2.18 19.41
CA PRO A 10 -2.42 -1.75 18.07
C PRO A 10 -3.12 -2.54 16.94
N ALA A 11 -3.77 -3.67 17.26
CA ALA A 11 -4.58 -4.48 16.35
C ALA A 11 -5.70 -3.71 15.62
N GLY A 12 -6.31 -2.70 16.26
CA GLY A 12 -7.35 -1.88 15.64
C GLY A 12 -6.83 -1.04 14.46
N PHE A 13 -5.59 -0.57 14.57
CA PHE A 13 -4.92 0.19 13.52
C PHE A 13 -4.63 -0.71 12.31
N TYR A 14 -4.00 -1.86 12.54
CA TYR A 14 -3.67 -2.80 11.48
C TYR A 14 -4.90 -3.33 10.73
N THR A 15 -6.03 -3.50 11.41
CA THR A 15 -7.30 -3.89 10.79
C THR A 15 -7.83 -2.82 9.82
N GLY A 16 -7.73 -1.54 10.21
CA GLY A 16 -8.09 -0.42 9.34
C GLY A 16 -7.20 -0.33 8.10
N LEU A 17 -5.89 -0.50 8.30
CA LEU A 17 -4.92 -0.55 7.21
C LEU A 17 -5.19 -1.71 6.24
N ALA A 18 -5.47 -2.91 6.76
CA ALA A 18 -5.79 -4.08 5.93
C ALA A 18 -7.04 -3.85 5.07
N SER A 19 -8.04 -3.14 5.60
CA SER A 19 -9.24 -2.75 4.84
C SER A 19 -8.89 -1.79 3.69
N LEU A 20 -8.03 -0.79 3.95
CA LEU A 20 -7.56 0.13 2.91
C LEU A 20 -6.75 -0.59 1.81
N LEU A 21 -5.95 -1.60 2.16
CA LEU A 21 -5.22 -2.41 1.17
C LEU A 21 -6.18 -3.19 0.26
N MET A 22 -7.27 -3.73 0.81
CA MET A 22 -8.30 -4.39 0.00
C MET A 22 -9.02 -3.40 -0.93
N ASP A 23 -9.34 -2.21 -0.43
CA ASP A 23 -9.93 -1.14 -1.23
C ASP A 23 -9.00 -0.75 -2.39
N LEU A 24 -7.69 -0.72 -2.12
CA LEU A 24 -6.67 -0.39 -3.12
C LEU A 24 -6.62 -1.44 -4.24
N GLU A 25 -6.59 -2.73 -3.88
CA GLU A 25 -6.66 -3.83 -4.84
C GLU A 25 -7.93 -3.76 -5.69
N CYS A 26 -9.09 -3.51 -5.06
CA CYS A 26 -10.36 -3.35 -5.76
C CYS A 26 -10.32 -2.16 -6.73
N ALA A 27 -9.82 -1.01 -6.28
CA ALA A 27 -9.68 0.18 -7.10
C ALA A 27 -8.75 -0.05 -8.30
N MET A 28 -7.61 -0.73 -8.09
CA MET A 28 -6.66 -1.06 -9.17
C MET A 28 -7.28 -1.99 -10.21
N ARG A 29 -8.03 -3.01 -9.76
CA ARG A 29 -8.75 -3.94 -10.65
C ARG A 29 -9.81 -3.22 -11.46
N ASN A 30 -10.60 -2.35 -10.83
CA ASN A 30 -11.61 -1.54 -11.48
C ASN A 30 -11.00 -0.57 -12.50
N ALA A 31 -9.85 0.02 -12.17
CA ALA A 31 -9.12 0.93 -13.03
C ALA A 31 -8.35 0.23 -14.17
N ARG A 32 -8.34 -1.12 -14.22
CA ARG A 32 -7.56 -1.96 -15.16
C ARG A 32 -6.03 -1.77 -15.04
N PHE A 33 -5.56 -1.36 -13.86
CA PHE A 33 -4.14 -1.27 -13.53
C PHE A 33 -3.61 -2.47 -12.73
N TRP A 34 -4.49 -3.41 -12.37
CA TRP A 34 -4.10 -4.70 -11.85
C TRP A 34 -3.47 -5.52 -12.96
N SER A 35 -2.20 -5.89 -12.81
CA SER A 35 -1.50 -6.72 -13.80
C SER A 35 -1.42 -8.14 -13.29
N ASP A 36 -1.97 -9.08 -14.04
CA ASP A 36 -1.82 -10.53 -13.78
C ASP A 36 -0.44 -11.06 -14.21
N VAL A 37 0.35 -10.23 -14.89
CA VAL A 37 1.70 -10.58 -15.32
C VAL A 37 2.69 -10.22 -14.22
N GLN A 38 3.26 -11.27 -13.62
CA GLN A 38 4.32 -11.13 -12.64
C GLN A 38 5.55 -10.47 -13.29
N PRO A 39 6.09 -9.38 -12.70
CA PRO A 39 7.31 -8.78 -13.17
C PRO A 39 8.50 -9.71 -12.95
N ASP A 40 9.59 -9.43 -13.66
CA ASP A 40 10.82 -10.19 -13.54
C ASP A 40 11.35 -10.14 -12.10
N GLU A 41 11.85 -11.27 -11.59
CA GLU A 41 12.43 -11.35 -10.24
C GLU A 41 13.60 -10.37 -10.09
N ALA A 42 14.37 -10.18 -11.17
CA ALA A 42 15.43 -9.18 -11.22
C ALA A 42 14.90 -7.75 -11.05
N ALA A 43 13.70 -7.45 -11.57
CA ALA A 43 13.05 -6.15 -11.42
C ALA A 43 12.49 -5.93 -10.02
N LEU A 44 12.02 -7.00 -9.35
CA LEU A 44 11.59 -6.97 -7.95
C LEU A 44 12.77 -6.78 -6.98
N GLN A 45 13.96 -7.23 -7.36
CA GLN A 45 15.20 -7.04 -6.59
C GLN A 45 15.95 -5.75 -6.92
N SER A 46 15.29 -4.79 -7.58
CA SER A 46 15.92 -3.51 -7.89
C SER A 46 16.37 -2.77 -6.64
N VAL A 47 17.58 -2.21 -6.70
CA VAL A 47 18.20 -1.45 -5.60
C VAL A 47 17.65 -0.02 -5.54
N ALA A 48 17.00 0.43 -6.61
CA ALA A 48 16.43 1.77 -6.71
C ALA A 48 15.20 1.92 -5.78
N PRO A 49 14.98 3.11 -5.19
CA PRO A 49 13.79 3.37 -4.40
C PRO A 49 12.54 3.18 -5.25
N PHE A 50 11.55 2.43 -4.74
CA PHE A 50 10.30 2.09 -5.44
C PHE A 50 10.47 1.30 -6.75
N CYS A 51 11.66 0.74 -7.02
CA CYS A 51 11.97 0.00 -8.25
C CYS A 51 11.61 0.77 -9.55
N VAL A 52 11.67 2.12 -9.51
CA VAL A 52 11.25 3.00 -10.62
C VAL A 52 12.01 2.80 -11.93
N ASP A 53 13.22 2.23 -11.86
CA ASP A 53 14.05 1.98 -13.05
C ASP A 53 13.63 0.70 -13.81
N THR A 54 12.94 -0.22 -13.14
CA THR A 54 12.71 -1.58 -13.65
C THR A 54 11.25 -1.98 -13.69
N LEU A 55 10.37 -1.24 -13.03
CA LEU A 55 9.01 -1.68 -12.75
C LEU A 55 8.01 -0.53 -12.85
N ASP A 56 6.84 -0.81 -13.41
CA ASP A 56 5.75 0.16 -13.40
C ASP A 56 5.21 0.34 -11.98
N PHE A 57 4.79 1.56 -11.65
CA PHE A 57 4.29 1.90 -10.32
C PHE A 57 3.14 0.98 -9.87
N ALA A 58 2.22 0.65 -10.78
CA ALA A 58 1.11 -0.27 -10.49
C ALA A 58 1.60 -1.69 -10.16
N GLN A 59 2.61 -2.20 -10.88
CA GLN A 59 3.22 -3.50 -10.56
C GLN A 59 3.92 -3.46 -9.21
N TRP A 60 4.57 -2.35 -8.88
CA TRP A 60 5.30 -2.20 -7.62
C TRP A 60 4.31 -2.20 -6.46
N LEU A 61 3.18 -1.52 -6.65
CA LEU A 61 2.10 -1.47 -5.67
C LEU A 61 1.58 -2.86 -5.34
N GLN A 62 1.30 -3.70 -6.34
CA GLN A 62 0.70 -5.01 -6.10
C GLN A 62 1.71 -6.10 -5.68
N TYR A 63 2.94 -6.08 -6.20
CA TYR A 63 3.92 -7.15 -5.98
C TYR A 63 4.94 -6.85 -4.88
N VAL A 64 5.17 -5.58 -4.56
CA VAL A 64 6.11 -5.17 -3.52
C VAL A 64 5.37 -4.53 -2.35
N PHE A 65 4.55 -3.53 -2.60
CA PHE A 65 3.91 -2.76 -1.53
C PHE A 65 2.82 -3.55 -0.80
N LEU A 66 1.80 -4.07 -1.50
CA LEU A 66 0.72 -4.86 -0.89
C LEU A 66 1.25 -6.00 0.00
N PRO A 67 2.05 -6.97 -0.49
CA PRO A 67 2.51 -8.08 0.35
C PRO A 67 3.41 -7.62 1.49
N ARG A 68 4.18 -6.54 1.31
CA ARG A 68 5.01 -5.97 2.37
C ARG A 68 4.16 -5.36 3.48
N VAL A 69 3.13 -4.58 3.15
CA VAL A 69 2.25 -3.99 4.15
C VAL A 69 1.38 -5.05 4.81
N TYR A 70 0.88 -6.05 4.06
CA TYR A 70 0.20 -7.22 4.66
C TYR A 70 1.10 -7.92 5.69
N ASN A 71 2.37 -8.13 5.38
CA ASN A 71 3.29 -8.76 6.32
C ASN A 71 3.54 -7.89 7.57
N LEU A 72 3.60 -6.57 7.41
CA LEU A 72 3.73 -5.64 8.54
C LEU A 72 2.48 -5.65 9.43
N VAL A 73 1.29 -5.68 8.82
CA VAL A 73 -0.01 -5.83 9.48
C VAL A 73 -0.07 -7.15 10.26
N GLU A 74 0.28 -8.27 9.63
CA GLU A 74 0.27 -9.60 10.27
C GLU A 74 1.27 -9.71 11.43
N LYS A 75 2.42 -9.02 11.32
CA LYS A 75 3.46 -9.02 12.36
C LYS A 75 3.31 -7.88 13.36
N GLU A 76 2.28 -7.05 13.21
CA GLU A 76 2.05 -5.85 14.01
C GLU A 76 3.30 -4.95 14.13
N GLN A 77 4.06 -4.86 13.04
CA GLN A 77 5.30 -4.08 12.99
C GLN A 77 5.04 -2.64 12.59
N GLN A 78 5.87 -1.73 13.14
CA GLN A 78 5.86 -0.34 12.71
C GLN A 78 6.17 -0.23 11.23
N LEU A 79 5.38 0.57 10.53
CA LEU A 79 5.62 0.86 9.13
C LEU A 79 6.98 1.57 8.99
N PRO A 80 7.73 1.30 7.91
CA PRO A 80 8.99 1.98 7.66
C PRO A 80 8.75 3.45 7.28
N GLY A 81 8.51 4.30 8.28
CA GLY A 81 8.40 5.76 8.14
C GLY A 81 7.22 6.25 7.29
N LYS A 82 7.28 7.53 6.90
CA LYS A 82 6.28 8.18 6.04
C LYS A 82 6.10 7.38 4.75
N CYS A 83 4.93 6.79 4.61
CA CYS A 83 4.44 6.37 3.29
C CYS A 83 4.12 7.65 2.53
N ASP A 84 5.03 8.05 1.64
CA ASP A 84 4.86 9.19 0.72
C ASP A 84 4.71 8.63 -0.71
N ILE A 85 3.80 7.67 -0.90
CA ILE A 85 3.55 7.04 -2.21
C ILE A 85 2.52 7.82 -3.03
N SER A 86 1.66 8.63 -2.40
CA SER A 86 0.68 9.51 -3.05
C SER A 86 1.27 10.38 -4.16
N PRO A 87 2.35 11.17 -3.94
CA PRO A 87 2.91 12.00 -5.01
C PRO A 87 3.41 11.16 -6.19
N MET A 88 3.99 9.98 -5.94
CA MET A 88 4.43 9.08 -7.02
C MET A 88 3.24 8.47 -7.76
N ALA A 89 2.18 8.08 -7.04
CA ALA A 89 0.96 7.59 -7.65
C ALA A 89 0.30 8.65 -8.54
N GLU A 90 0.24 9.90 -8.06
CA GLU A 90 -0.31 11.02 -8.82
C GLU A 90 0.46 11.28 -10.11
N GLN A 91 1.79 11.16 -10.08
CA GLN A 91 2.62 11.27 -11.28
C GLN A 91 2.42 10.06 -12.22
N ALA A 92 2.42 8.84 -11.69
CA ALA A 92 2.23 7.61 -12.48
C ALA A 92 0.86 7.55 -13.17
N PHE A 93 -0.17 8.03 -12.48
CA PHE A 93 -1.54 8.03 -12.95
C PHE A 93 -2.02 9.39 -13.46
N GLN A 94 -1.10 10.32 -13.72
CA GLN A 94 -1.43 11.68 -14.11
C GLN A 94 -2.26 11.69 -15.40
N GLY A 95 -3.44 12.33 -15.36
CA GLY A 95 -4.34 12.44 -16.52
C GLY A 95 -5.24 11.23 -16.76
N MET A 96 -5.26 10.26 -15.84
CA MET A 96 -6.12 9.08 -15.92
C MET A 96 -7.32 9.24 -14.98
N ALA A 97 -8.52 9.46 -15.52
CA ALA A 97 -9.71 9.66 -14.68
C ALA A 97 -10.13 8.37 -13.95
N GLN A 98 -9.83 7.21 -14.52
CA GLN A 98 -10.19 5.90 -13.99
C GLN A 98 -9.39 5.50 -12.74
N THR A 99 -8.25 6.15 -12.48
CA THR A 99 -7.39 5.89 -11.31
C THR A 99 -7.68 6.84 -10.15
N ALA A 100 -8.68 7.72 -10.29
CA ALA A 100 -9.06 8.66 -9.24
C ALA A 100 -9.34 7.95 -7.90
N GLU A 101 -9.97 6.78 -7.95
CA GLU A 101 -10.23 5.96 -6.76
C GLU A 101 -8.95 5.34 -6.20
N VAL A 102 -8.05 4.87 -7.07
CA VAL A 102 -6.73 4.34 -6.66
C VAL A 102 -5.95 5.41 -5.90
N LEU A 103 -5.89 6.63 -6.45
CA LEU A 103 -5.24 7.78 -5.82
C LEU A 103 -5.89 8.14 -4.48
N ARG A 104 -7.23 8.10 -4.40
CA ARG A 104 -7.98 8.35 -3.17
C ARG A 104 -7.59 7.37 -2.07
N VAL A 105 -7.51 6.07 -2.40
CA VAL A 105 -7.14 5.04 -1.43
C VAL A 105 -5.67 5.14 -1.03
N ILE A 106 -4.75 5.40 -1.98
CA ILE A 106 -3.33 5.60 -1.67
C ILE A 106 -3.13 6.77 -0.69
N ARG A 107 -3.80 7.90 -0.93
CA ARG A 107 -3.77 9.05 0.00
C ARG A 107 -4.31 8.69 1.38
N ALA A 108 -5.41 7.93 1.43
CA ALA A 108 -5.95 7.46 2.70
C ALA A 108 -4.96 6.55 3.44
N ILE A 109 -4.23 5.68 2.74
CA ILE A 109 -3.16 4.84 3.32
C ILE A 109 -2.02 5.71 3.86
N ASP A 110 -1.53 6.68 3.08
CA ASP A 110 -0.45 7.56 3.51
C ASP A 110 -0.83 8.37 4.75
N GLU A 111 -2.04 8.95 4.76
CA GLU A 111 -2.60 9.65 5.92
C GLU A 111 -2.74 8.71 7.12
N TYR A 112 -3.19 7.47 6.90
CA TYR A 112 -3.33 6.48 7.96
C TYR A 112 -1.98 6.08 8.55
N CYS A 113 -0.99 5.83 7.70
CA CYS A 113 0.39 5.56 8.10
C CYS A 113 1.02 6.75 8.85
N SER A 114 0.65 7.98 8.51
CA SER A 114 1.14 9.19 9.19
C SER A 114 0.56 9.40 10.60
N GLN A 115 -0.53 8.71 10.93
CA GLN A 115 -1.21 8.78 12.22
C GLN A 115 -0.67 7.77 13.25
N GLN A 116 0.26 6.88 12.85
CA GLN A 116 0.88 5.88 13.73
C GLN A 116 1.93 6.51 14.67
#